data_AF-A0AAJ4N4D0-F1
#
_entry.id   AF-A0AAJ4N4D0-F1
#
_cell.length_a   1.000
_cell.length_b   1.000
_cell.length_c   1.000
_cell.angle_alpha   90.00
_cell.angle_beta   90.00
_cell.angle_gamma   90.00
#
_symmetry.space_group_name_H-M   'P 1'
#
loop_
_entity.id
_entity.type
_entity.pdbx_description
1 polymer ?
#
loop_
_entity_poly.entity_id
_entity_poly.type
_entity_poly.pdbx_seq_one_letter_code
_entity_poly.pdbx_strand_id
1 'polypeptide(L)' 'MNFLWGLGLLIASYAIQVLTTPKTEAQKPASLEEFDFPQFDEGTPQPVVFGDVWIDDQFVLWYGNLRTSAIKSGGGKK' A
#
# COMPACT_ATOMS: atom_id res chain seq x y z
N MET A 1 49.05 -2.52 -16.33
CA MET A 1 48.87 -2.47 -14.87
C MET A 1 47.65 -1.64 -14.44
N ASN A 2 47.35 -0.52 -15.10
CA ASN A 2 46.28 0.41 -14.68
C ASN A 2 44.84 -0.11 -14.91
N PHE A 3 44.64 -0.97 -15.91
CA PHE A 3 43.32 -1.53 -16.25
C PHE A 3 42.79 -2.50 -15.18
N LEU A 4 43.66 -3.33 -14.59
CA LEU A 4 43.30 -4.26 -13.52
C LEU A 4 42.92 -3.50 -12.23
N TRP A 5 43.60 -2.38 -11.96
CA TRP A 5 43.26 -1.50 -10.85
C TRP A 5 41.90 -0.82 -11.05
N GLY A 6 41.63 -0.34 -12.26
CA GLY A 6 40.32 0.21 -12.63
C GLY A 6 39.17 -0.80 -12.50
N LEU A 7 39.41 -2.05 -12.91
CA LEU A 7 38.43 -3.14 -12.76
C LEU A 7 38.17 -3.49 -11.29
N GLY A 8 39.23 -3.53 -10.47
CA GLY A 8 39.11 -3.75 -9.02
C GLY A 8 38.31 -2.65 -8.31
N LEU A 9 38.55 -1.39 -8.67
CA LEU A 9 37.80 -0.25 -8.12
C LEU A 9 36.32 -0.26 -8.53
N LEU A 10 36.00 -0.69 -9.75
CA LEU A 10 34.63 -0.78 -10.23
C LEU A 10 33.83 -1.85 -9.47
N ILE A 11 34.43 -3.02 -9.25
CA ILE A 11 33.81 -4.09 -8.45
C ILE A 11 33.63 -3.67 -7.00
N ALA A 12 34.62 -2.99 -6.41
CA ALA A 12 34.54 -2.48 -5.05
C ALA A 12 33.42 -1.43 -4.91
N SER A 13 33.32 -0.49 -5.85
CA SER A 13 32.27 0.54 -5.86
C SER A 13 30.87 -0.07 -6.00
N TYR A 14 30.71 -1.07 -6.88
CA TYR A 14 29.44 -1.77 -7.07
C TYR A 14 29.03 -2.55 -5.81
N ALA A 15 29.97 -3.24 -5.17
CA ALA A 15 29.70 -3.97 -3.93
C ALA A 15 29.26 -3.02 -2.80
N ILE A 16 29.90 -1.85 -2.69
CA ILE A 16 29.50 -0.83 -1.71
C ILE A 16 28.09 -0.33 -2.01
N GLN A 17 27.75 -0.04 -3.27
CA GLN A 17 26.41 0.40 -3.65
C GLN A 17 25.34 -0.64 -3.31
N VAL A 18 25.58 -1.93 -3.58
CA VAL A 18 24.61 -3.00 -3.25
C VAL A 18 24.42 -3.11 -1.73
N LEU A 19 25.47 -2.90 -0.93
CA LEU A 19 25.40 -2.96 0.53
C LEU A 19 24.73 -1.72 1.15
N THR A 20 24.88 -0.54 0.53
CA THR A 20 24.30 0.71 1.03
C THR A 20 22.96 1.05 0.41
N THR A 21 22.53 0.34 -0.64
CA THR A 21 21.22 0.56 -1.26
C THR A 21 20.15 0.28 -0.21
N PRO A 22 19.35 1.29 0.18
CA PRO A 22 18.29 1.08 1.16
C PRO A 22 17.30 0.07 0.56
N LYS A 23 17.00 -0.97 1.32
CA LYS A 23 15.93 -1.90 0.93
C LYS A 23 14.66 -1.07 0.75
N THR A 24 14.05 -1.19 -0.42
CA THR A 24 12.78 -0.53 -0.72
C THR A 24 11.81 -0.80 0.42
N GLU A 25 11.39 0.26 1.11
CA GLU A 25 10.41 0.14 2.17
C GLU A 25 9.12 -0.39 1.54
N ALA A 26 8.57 -1.45 2.15
CA ALA A 26 7.31 -1.99 1.69
C ALA A 26 6.26 -0.88 1.81
N GLN A 27 5.52 -0.61 0.71
CA GLN A 27 4.44 0.36 0.75
C GLN A 27 3.50 0.02 1.89
N LYS A 28 3.22 1.01 2.74
CA LYS A 28 2.26 0.86 3.82
C LYS A 28 0.92 0.46 3.20
N PRO A 29 0.26 -0.60 3.70
CA PRO A 29 -1.04 -0.97 3.19
C PRO A 29 -2.02 0.20 3.42
N ALA A 30 -2.82 0.51 2.41
CA ALA A 30 -3.83 1.56 2.49
C ALA A 30 -4.74 1.29 3.69
N SER A 31 -4.92 2.29 4.56
CA SER A 31 -5.88 2.22 5.67
C SER A 31 -7.29 2.58 5.20
N LEU A 32 -8.30 2.23 6.00
CA LEU A 32 -9.70 2.63 5.72
C LEU A 32 -9.86 4.14 5.60
N GLU A 33 -9.02 4.91 6.30
CA GLU A 33 -9.05 6.39 6.35
C GLU A 33 -8.54 7.06 5.06
N GLU A 34 -7.86 6.30 4.19
CA GLU A 34 -7.38 6.81 2.89
C GLU A 34 -8.49 6.80 1.83
N PHE A 35 -9.64 6.20 2.12
CA PHE A 35 -10.78 6.12 1.21
C PHE A 35 -11.90 7.07 1.68
N ASP A 36 -12.45 7.83 0.73
CA ASP A 36 -13.63 8.65 0.96
C ASP A 36 -14.88 7.81 0.68
N PHE A 37 -15.49 7.29 1.74
CA PHE A 37 -16.74 6.53 1.66
C PHE A 37 -17.92 7.44 2.01
N PRO A 38 -19.07 7.30 1.33
CA PRO A 38 -20.27 8.02 1.72
C PRO A 38 -20.72 7.53 3.10
N GLN A 39 -20.50 8.39 4.10
CA GLN A 39 -20.89 8.21 5.49
C GLN A 39 -21.74 9.39 5.95
N PHE A 40 -22.63 9.13 6.90
CA PHE A 40 -23.45 10.16 7.51
C PHE A 40 -22.73 10.81 8.68
N ASP A 41 -22.83 12.13 8.77
CA ASP A 41 -22.39 12.88 9.94
C ASP A 41 -23.40 12.76 11.09
N GLU A 42 -22.93 13.05 12.30
CA GLU A 42 -23.79 13.09 13.48
C GLU A 42 -24.92 14.13 13.30
N GLY A 43 -26.17 13.69 13.49
CA GLY A 43 -27.36 14.53 13.32
C GLY A 43 -27.98 14.47 11.92
N THR A 44 -27.43 13.66 11.00
CA THR A 44 -28.09 13.40 9.71
C THR A 44 -29.46 12.76 9.93
N PRO A 45 -30.56 13.34 9.39
CA PRO A 45 -31.90 12.78 9.58
C PRO A 45 -32.03 11.40 8.92
N GLN A 46 -32.61 10.43 9.63
CA GLN A 46 -32.89 9.12 9.07
C GLN A 46 -34.23 9.15 8.30
N PRO A 47 -34.24 8.87 6.98
CA PRO A 47 -35.48 8.78 6.23
C PRO A 47 -36.27 7.54 6.65
N VAL A 48 -37.57 7.72 6.88
CA VAL A 48 -38.52 6.62 7.08
C VAL A 48 -39.51 6.65 5.93
N VAL A 49 -39.51 5.59 5.13
CA VAL A 49 -40.33 5.49 3.93
C VAL A 49 -41.57 4.66 4.20
N PHE A 50 -42.72 5.14 3.74
CA PHE A 50 -43.96 4.39 3.66
C PHE A 50 -44.41 4.31 2.19
N GLY A 51 -44.49 3.09 1.65
CA GLY A 51 -44.73 2.85 0.22
C GLY A 51 -43.44 2.79 -0.59
N ASP A 52 -43.55 2.94 -1.91
CA ASP A 52 -42.42 2.80 -2.84
C ASP A 52 -41.85 4.18 -3.21
N VAL A 53 -40.55 4.36 -2.99
CA VAL A 53 -39.80 5.58 -3.37
C VAL A 53 -38.40 5.21 -3.82
N TRP A 54 -37.83 6.03 -4.68
CA TRP A 54 -36.41 5.97 -5.03
C TRP A 54 -35.60 6.85 -4.07
N ILE A 55 -34.46 6.33 -3.61
CA ILE A 55 -33.49 7.05 -2.79
C ILE A 55 -32.17 7.05 -3.56
N ASP A 56 -31.71 8.24 -3.92
CA ASP A 56 -30.45 8.42 -4.66
C ASP A 56 -29.23 8.37 -3.73
N ASP A 57 -29.45 8.52 -2.43
CA ASP A 57 -28.40 8.56 -1.42
C ASP A 57 -27.96 7.15 -1.02
N GLN A 58 -26.65 6.93 -1.01
CA GLN A 58 -26.04 5.65 -0.69
C GLN A 58 -25.15 5.79 0.54
N PHE A 59 -25.10 4.72 1.35
CA PHE A 59 -24.30 4.70 2.56
C PHE A 59 -23.54 3.38 2.67
N VAL A 60 -22.25 3.47 2.97
CA VAL A 60 -21.41 2.30 3.22
C VAL A 60 -21.37 2.02 4.71
N LEU A 61 -22.19 1.07 5.16
CA LEU A 61 -22.21 0.63 6.57
C LEU A 61 -20.94 -0.14 6.97
N TRP A 62 -20.41 -0.93 6.05
CA TRP A 62 -19.28 -1.81 6.35
C TRP A 62 -18.43 -2.05 5.10
N TYR A 63 -17.12 -2.01 5.30
CA TYR A 63 -16.13 -2.39 4.31
C TYR A 63 -15.28 -3.54 4.86
N GLY A 64 -14.89 -4.44 3.97
CA GLY A 64 -14.19 -5.67 4.31
C GLY A 64 -12.89 -5.50 5.09
N ASN A 65 -12.33 -6.62 5.52
CA ASN A 65 -11.05 -6.60 6.23
C ASN A 65 -9.90 -6.23 5.28
N LEU A 66 -9.31 -5.04 5.45
CA LEU A 66 -8.16 -4.54 4.70
C LEU A 66 -6.81 -5.15 5.13
N ARG A 67 -6.81 -6.16 5.99
CA ARG A 67 -5.59 -6.81 6.46
C ARG A 67 -4.79 -7.38 5.29
N THR A 68 -3.57 -6.90 5.14
CA THR A 68 -2.58 -7.49 4.24
C THR A 68 -1.71 -8.51 4.99
N SER A 69 -1.29 -9.54 4.27
CA SER A 69 -0.28 -10.48 4.74
C SER A 69 0.91 -10.43 3.78
N ALA A 70 2.12 -10.32 4.34
CA ALA A 70 3.32 -10.31 3.52
C ALA A 70 3.46 -11.65 2.80
N ILE A 71 3.67 -11.61 1.48
CA ILE A 71 4.00 -12.80 0.71
C ILE A 71 5.41 -13.24 1.15
N LYS A 72 5.46 -14.26 2.00
CA LYS A 72 6.71 -14.93 2.36
C LYS A 72 7.06 -15.91 1.25
N SER A 73 7.75 -15.45 0.22
CA SER A 73 8.37 -16.40 -0.72
C SER A 73 9.52 -17.09 0.02
N GLY A 74 9.43 -18.42 0.18
CA GLY A 74 10.51 -19.25 0.74
C GLY A 74 11.69 -19.44 -0.22
N GLY A 75 11.87 -18.56 -1.21
CA GLY A 75 12.83 -18.77 -2.28
C GLY A 75 12.77 -17.68 -3.34
N GLY A 76 13.39 -16.53 -3.04
CA GLY A 76 13.95 -15.66 -4.07
C GLY A 76 15.38 -16.12 -4.34
N LYS A 77 15.56 -16.95 -5.36
CA LYS A 77 16.88 -17.31 -5.89
C LYS A 77 17.51 -16.05 -6.51
N LYS A 78 18.69 -15.68 -5.98
CA LYS A 78 19.74 -14.82 -6.54
C LYS A 78 19.39 -13.37 -6.89
#